data_AF-A0A7J2IFF5-F1
#
_entry.id   AF-A0A7J2IFF5-F1
#
_cell.length_a   1.000
_cell.length_b   1.000
_cell.length_c   1.000
_cell.angle_alpha   90.00
_cell.angle_beta   90.00
_cell.angle_gamma   90.00
#
_symmetry.space_group_name_H-M   'P 1'
#
loop_
_entity.id
_entity.type
_entity.pdbx_description
1 polymer ?
#
loop_
_entity_poly.entity_id
_entity_poly.type
_entity_poly.pdbx_seq_one_letter_code
_entity_poly.pdbx_strand_id
1 'polypeptide(L)' 'MVASHYVIEKILEKWTDLRDLKKEFEKFSKRYPDDIEFQRIYNEFKDYLRINTERLDRVRSELEALEKNRKTEISSNSL' A
#
# COMPACT_ATOMS: atom_id res chain seq x y z
N MET A 1 -13.52 -15.57 18.15
CA MET A 1 -14.71 -15.48 17.26
C MET A 1 -14.21 -15.25 15.85
N VAL A 2 -14.77 -15.92 14.84
CA VAL A 2 -14.34 -15.80 13.43
C VAL A 2 -15.17 -14.77 12.66
N ALA A 3 -14.58 -14.18 11.62
CA ALA A 3 -15.22 -13.24 10.73
C ALA A 3 -16.37 -13.94 9.98
N SER A 4 -17.58 -13.37 10.06
CA SER A 4 -18.74 -13.90 9.35
C SER A 4 -18.67 -13.62 7.85
N HIS A 5 -19.42 -14.38 7.04
CA HIS A 5 -19.61 -14.14 5.61
C HIS A 5 -19.86 -12.65 5.25
N TYR A 6 -20.75 -11.97 5.98
CA TYR A 6 -21.05 -10.54 5.78
C TYR A 6 -19.84 -9.61 5.90
N VAL A 7 -18.89 -9.94 6.78
CA VAL A 7 -17.65 -9.17 6.95
C VAL A 7 -16.76 -9.33 5.73
N ILE A 8 -16.68 -10.55 5.20
CA ILE A 8 -15.91 -10.85 4.00
C ILE A 8 -16.51 -10.14 2.79
N GLU A 9 -17.83 -10.20 2.59
CA GLU A 9 -18.52 -9.48 1.52
C GLU A 9 -18.26 -7.97 1.57
N LYS A 10 -18.35 -7.36 2.76
CA LYS A 10 -18.06 -5.93 2.93
C LYS A 10 -16.66 -5.52 2.51
N ILE A 11 -15.67 -6.36 2.77
CA ILE A 11 -14.29 -6.09 2.36
C ILE A 11 -14.19 -6.21 0.83
N LEU A 12 -14.80 -7.24 0.24
CA LEU A 12 -14.81 -7.46 -1.21
C LEU A 12 -15.53 -6.34 -1.97
N GLU A 13 -16.60 -5.76 -1.42
CA GLU A 13 -17.28 -4.59 -2.01
C GLU A 13 -16.38 -3.36 -2.16
N LYS A 14 -15.31 -3.25 -1.35
CA LYS A 14 -14.38 -2.11 -1.37
C LYS A 14 -13.13 -2.39 -2.19
N TRP A 15 -13.03 -3.52 -2.88
CA TRP A 15 -11.80 -3.99 -3.50
C TRP A 15 -11.18 -3.02 -4.53
N THR A 16 -12.00 -2.19 -5.17
CA THR A 16 -11.56 -1.23 -6.20
C THR A 16 -10.98 0.07 -5.64
N ASP A 17 -11.23 0.39 -4.37
CA ASP A 17 -10.69 1.58 -3.71
C ASP A 17 -9.74 1.15 -2.58
N LEU A 18 -8.43 1.33 -2.82
CA LEU A 18 -7.40 0.90 -1.88
C LEU A 18 -7.52 1.57 -0.50
N ARG A 19 -7.99 2.82 -0.45
CA ARG A 19 -8.14 3.57 0.81
C ARG A 19 -9.27 2.99 1.64
N ASP A 20 -10.41 2.73 1.02
CA ASP A 20 -11.57 2.18 1.72
C ASP A 20 -11.39 0.69 2.04
N LEU A 21 -10.74 -0.07 1.14
CA LEU A 21 -10.33 -1.45 1.39
C LEU A 21 -9.45 -1.54 2.64
N LYS A 22 -8.44 -0.65 2.75
CA LYS A 22 -7.58 -0.59 3.93
C LYS A 22 -8.35 -0.32 5.22
N LYS A 23 -9.30 0.62 5.19
CA LYS A 23 -10.11 0.95 6.38
C LYS A 23 -10.94 -0.23 6.85
N GLU A 24 -11.60 -0.97 5.95
CA GLU A 24 -12.41 -2.11 6.35
C GLU A 24 -11.55 -3.27 6.87
N PHE A 25 -10.40 -3.56 6.26
CA PHE A 25 -9.43 -4.52 6.80
C PHE A 25 -8.95 -4.14 8.21
N GLU A 26 -8.56 -2.89 8.43
CA GLU A 26 -8.12 -2.39 9.75
C GLU A 26 -9.22 -2.47 10.81
N LYS A 27 -10.46 -2.14 10.42
CA LYS A 27 -11.62 -2.18 11.31
C LYS A 27 -11.96 -3.61 11.72
N PHE A 28 -12.01 -4.54 10.77
CA PHE A 28 -12.40 -5.92 11.05
C PHE A 28 -11.28 -6.73 11.69
N SER A 29 -10.00 -6.46 11.38
CA SER A 29 -8.88 -7.12 12.07
C SER A 29 -8.88 -6.83 13.57
N LYS A 30 -9.25 -5.62 13.99
CA LYS A 30 -9.42 -5.26 15.41
C LYS A 30 -10.60 -5.97 16.07
N ARG A 31 -11.66 -6.25 15.31
CA ARG A 31 -12.87 -6.93 15.80
C ARG A 31 -12.67 -8.45 15.92
N TYR A 32 -11.81 -9.02 15.08
CA TYR A 32 -11.54 -10.46 15.02
C TYR A 32 -10.05 -10.76 15.25
N PRO A 33 -9.48 -10.38 16.41
CA PRO A 33 -8.04 -10.55 16.66
C PRO A 33 -7.61 -12.03 16.71
N ASP A 34 -8.50 -12.92 17.16
CA ASP A 34 -8.20 -14.35 17.32
C ASP A 34 -8.52 -15.18 16.06
N ASP A 35 -9.03 -14.56 14.99
CA ASP A 35 -9.29 -15.24 13.73
C ASP A 35 -8.00 -15.35 12.93
N ILE A 36 -7.28 -16.45 13.11
CA ILE A 36 -5.95 -16.69 12.53
C ILE A 36 -5.98 -16.56 11.00
N GLU A 37 -7.03 -17.06 10.34
CA GLU A 37 -7.14 -17.01 8.89
C GLU A 37 -7.33 -15.56 8.41
N PHE A 38 -8.26 -14.83 9.05
CA PHE A 38 -8.47 -13.43 8.73
C PHE A 38 -7.22 -12.59 8.98
N GLN A 39 -6.53 -12.80 10.10
CA GLN A 39 -5.29 -12.08 10.41
C GLN A 39 -4.17 -12.40 9.41
N ARG A 40 -4.07 -13.65 8.94
CA ARG A 40 -3.13 -14.02 7.88
C ARG A 40 -3.38 -13.23 6.60
N ILE A 41 -4.64 -13.15 6.15
CA ILE A 41 -5.03 -12.39 4.94
C ILE A 41 -4.74 -10.89 5.14
N TYR A 42 -5.08 -10.34 6.30
CA TYR A 42 -4.80 -8.93 6.60
C TYR A 42 -3.28 -8.63 6.63
N ASN A 43 -2.47 -9.55 7.15
CA ASN A 43 -1.01 -9.41 7.14
C ASN A 43 -0.45 -9.40 5.71
N GLU A 44 -0.94 -10.29 4.85
CA GLU A 44 -0.57 -10.30 3.43
C GLU A 44 -0.90 -8.98 2.73
N PHE A 45 -2.09 -8.42 3.02
CA PHE A 45 -2.49 -7.10 2.53
C PHE A 45 -1.58 -5.97 3.04
N LYS A 46 -1.19 -5.98 4.32
CA LYS A 46 -0.23 -4.98 4.87
C LYS A 46 1.13 -5.06 4.20
N ASP A 47 1.63 -6.27 3.96
CA ASP A 47 2.92 -6.46 3.28
C ASP A 47 2.87 -5.94 1.84
N TYR A 48 1.77 -6.20 1.12
CA TYR A 48 1.55 -5.60 -0.20
C TYR A 48 1.63 -4.07 -0.15
N LEU A 49 0.94 -3.42 0.79
CA LEU A 49 0.98 -1.95 0.91
C LEU A 49 2.39 -1.43 1.20
N ARG A 50 3.13 -2.10 2.08
CA ARG A 50 4.50 -1.73 2.44
C ARG A 50 5.44 -1.85 1.25
N ILE A 51 5.47 -3.00 0.59
CA ILE A 51 6.33 -3.27 -0.57
C ILE A 51 6.06 -2.25 -1.69
N ASN A 52 4.79 -1.94 -1.98
CA ASN A 52 4.48 -0.96 -3.02
C ASN A 52 4.87 0.47 -2.63
N THR A 53 4.76 0.85 -1.35
CA THR A 53 5.25 2.15 -0.87
C THR A 53 6.76 2.27 -1.05
N GLU A 54 7.53 1.24 -0.62
CA GLU A 54 8.99 1.19 -0.81
C GLU A 54 9.39 1.22 -2.29
N ARG A 55 8.58 0.62 -3.18
CA ARG A 55 8.80 0.71 -4.64
C ARG A 55 8.55 2.12 -5.17
N LEU A 56 7.48 2.79 -4.74
CA LEU A 56 7.19 4.16 -5.16
C LEU A 56 8.26 5.14 -4.69
N ASP A 57 8.76 5.00 -3.47
CA ASP A 57 9.85 5.85 -2.95
C ASP A 57 11.15 5.68 -3.74
N ARG A 58 11.45 4.46 -4.20
CA ARG A 58 12.58 4.21 -5.11
C ARG A 58 12.39 4.90 -6.46
N VAL A 59 11.22 4.75 -7.08
CA VAL A 59 10.90 5.42 -8.36
C VAL A 59 11.02 6.94 -8.21
N ARG A 60 10.53 7.50 -7.09
CA ARG A 60 10.69 8.91 -6.78
C ARG A 60 12.15 9.32 -6.67
N SER A 61 12.97 8.55 -5.94
CA SER A 61 14.39 8.82 -5.76
C SER A 61 15.15 8.80 -7.09
N GLU A 62 14.82 7.85 -7.96
CA GLU A 62 15.38 7.77 -9.32
C GLU A 62 14.99 8.99 -10.18
N LEU A 63 13.74 9.44 -10.08
CA LEU A 63 13.28 10.66 -10.77
C LEU A 63 13.98 11.92 -10.24
N GLU A 64 14.15 12.06 -8.92
CA GLU A 64 14.88 13.17 -8.31
C GLU A 64 16.36 13.18 -8.73
N ALA A 65 17.01 12.01 -8.78
CA ALA A 65 18.38 11.88 -9.27
C ALA A 65 18.50 12.27 -10.75
N LEU A 66 17.57 11.82 -11.60
CA LEU A 66 17.52 12.17 -13.01
C LEU A 66 17.34 13.67 -13.22
N GLU A 67 16.45 14.30 -12.44
CA GLU A 67 16.19 15.73 -12.48
C GLU A 67 17.45 16.55 -12.14
N LYS A 68 18.15 16.15 -11.07
CA LYS A 68 19.40 16.77 -10.64
C LYS A 68 20.48 16.70 -11.71
N ASN A 69 20.66 15.53 -12.33
CA ASN A 69 21.66 15.31 -13.37
C ASN A 69 21.40 16.19 -14.60
N ARG A 70 20.14 16.29 -15.03
CA ARG A 70 19.76 17.13 -16.18
C ARG A 70 19.95 18.64 -15.91
N LYS A 71 19.70 19.10 -14.67
CA LYS A 71 20.00 20.48 -14.28
C LYS A 71 21.50 20.79 -14.37
N THR A 72 22.36 19.86 -13.96
CA THR A 72 23.82 20.03 -14.03
C THR A 72 24.32 20.04 -15.48
N GLU A 73 23.73 19.24 -16.38
CA GLU A 73 24.07 19.24 -17.81
C GLU A 73 23.74 20.58 -18.48
N ILE A 74 22.56 21.16 -18.21
CA ILE A 74 22.16 22.47 -18.75
C ILE A 74 23.13 23.58 -18.29
N SER A 75 23.54 23.52 -17.02
CA SER A 75 24.48 24.48 -16.44
C SER A 75 25.90 24.33 -17.02
N SER A 76 26.27 23.13 -17.46
CA SER A 76 27.60 22.84 -18.03
C SER A 76 27.69 23.16 -19.52
N ASN A 77 26.58 23.08 -20.26
CA ASN A 77 26.50 23.44 -21.69
C ASN A 77 26.27 24.93 -21.95
N SER A 78 26.14 25.75 -20.90
CA SER A 78 25.92 27.21 -21.00
C SER A 78 27.20 28.04 -20.72
N LEU A 79 28.36 27.38 -20.65
CA LEU A 79 29.71 27.96 -20.51
C LEU A 79 30.53 27.63 -21.76
#